data_AF-A0A7S2IJX5-F1
#
_entry.id   AF-A0A7S2IJX5-F1
#
_cell.length_a   1.000
_cell.length_b   1.000
_cell.length_c   1.000
_cell.angle_alpha   90.00
_cell.angle_beta   90.00
_cell.angle_gamma   90.00
#
_symmetry.space_group_name_H-M   'P 1'
#
loop_
_entity.id
_entity.type
_entity.pdbx_description
1 polymer ?
#
loop_
_entity_poly.entity_id
_entity_poly.type
_entity_poly.pdbx_seq_one_letter_code
_entity_poly.pdbx_strand_id
1 'polypeptide(L)'
;AHWLWADDGWLNTMGAYDFAGGGPVHLFGGMNGLVAIVMLGPRTGLFDGKRPKSCFKPLSPSSQLFGLFMLWWGWIGFNCGSSFGITGKKWVVATRAAISTINASAGGGIMSIIYSFLGSGGKQIKVEHVVEGILGSLVSTSPTCSVINTHESILVGAIGAIIPNLISRLLKYLHLDDPVGGVGVHVGAAIWGIIAVGLFADANLPGVDVKNGLFHGGGLEQLGLQLVEVLAMIGWSLATAIPFFYICGVVVSRDWKNPRKGLRMPVKEEIEGPDKFLHGLDTFEDSEIKKEDAGESRTSNDDAFCENDPARVDLGLGPEQRRLDEHNISRRALNRKQGSLGMLPR
;
A
#
# COMPACT_ATOMS: atom_id res chain seq x y z
N ALA A 1 -7.30 22.17 0.60
CA ALA A 1 -6.31 23.19 1.00
C ALA A 1 -7.02 24.44 1.52
N HIS A 2 -7.60 25.29 0.65
CA HIS A 2 -8.23 26.56 1.07
C HIS A 2 -9.23 26.41 2.22
N TRP A 3 -10.15 25.44 2.16
CA TRP A 3 -11.17 25.25 3.22
C TRP A 3 -10.60 25.02 4.63
N LEU A 4 -9.46 24.34 4.75
CA LEU A 4 -8.87 23.94 6.04
C LEU A 4 -7.73 24.85 6.50
N TRP A 5 -6.93 25.38 5.59
CA TRP A 5 -5.68 26.06 5.95
C TRP A 5 -5.66 27.55 5.66
N ALA A 6 -6.61 28.08 4.87
CA ALA A 6 -6.74 29.52 4.75
C ALA A 6 -7.51 30.05 5.96
N ASP A 7 -7.15 31.25 6.41
CA ASP A 7 -7.78 31.92 7.56
C ASP A 7 -9.30 32.14 7.35
N ASP A 8 -9.73 32.28 6.09
CA ASP A 8 -11.12 32.45 5.66
C ASP A 8 -11.77 31.14 5.16
N GLY A 9 -11.06 30.01 5.28
CA GLY A 9 -11.55 28.70 4.88
C GLY A 9 -12.71 28.23 5.76
N TRP A 10 -13.81 27.79 5.17
CA TRP A 10 -15.01 27.46 5.96
C TRP A 10 -14.80 26.33 7.00
N LEU A 11 -14.01 25.30 6.70
CA LEU A 11 -13.69 24.24 7.68
C LEU A 11 -12.79 24.79 8.80
N ASN A 12 -11.82 25.64 8.46
CA ASN A 12 -10.97 26.33 9.43
C ASN A 12 -11.82 27.19 10.38
N THR A 13 -12.67 28.06 9.82
CA THR A 13 -13.53 28.96 10.62
C THR A 13 -14.52 28.21 11.53
N MET A 14 -14.91 26.98 11.17
CA MET A 14 -15.72 26.12 12.03
C MET A 14 -14.93 25.45 13.16
N GLY A 15 -13.60 25.39 13.06
CA GLY A 15 -12.71 24.75 14.02
C GLY A 15 -12.33 23.30 13.68
N ALA A 16 -12.58 22.84 12.45
CA ALA A 16 -12.01 21.58 11.99
C ALA A 16 -10.48 21.71 11.93
N TYR A 17 -9.78 20.66 12.37
CA TYR A 17 -8.34 20.71 12.55
C TYR A 17 -7.64 19.60 11.76
N ASP A 18 -6.71 20.00 10.90
CA ASP A 18 -5.85 19.10 10.15
C ASP A 18 -4.47 19.73 9.99
N PHE A 19 -3.50 19.23 10.76
CA PHE A 19 -2.18 19.85 10.86
C PHE A 19 -1.34 19.72 9.60
N ALA A 20 -1.19 18.49 9.07
CA ALA A 20 -0.27 18.20 7.96
C ALA A 20 -0.94 17.60 6.72
N GLY A 21 -2.27 17.45 6.68
CA GLY A 21 -2.98 17.13 5.45
C GLY A 21 -3.61 15.74 5.39
N GLY A 22 -4.20 15.29 6.49
CA GLY A 22 -5.11 14.14 6.50
C GLY A 22 -6.20 14.27 5.43
N GLY A 23 -6.89 15.40 5.37
CA GLY A 23 -7.95 15.69 4.41
C GLY A 23 -7.40 16.07 3.02
N PRO A 24 -6.73 17.22 2.86
CA PRO A 24 -6.33 17.77 1.57
C PRO A 24 -5.32 16.92 0.77
N VAL A 25 -4.44 16.17 1.44
CA VAL A 25 -3.39 15.39 0.77
C VAL A 25 -3.82 13.93 0.70
N HIS A 26 -4.08 13.30 1.84
CA HIS A 26 -4.30 11.86 1.89
C HIS A 26 -5.72 11.48 1.50
N LEU A 27 -6.75 11.96 2.20
CA LEU A 27 -8.12 11.54 1.92
C LEU A 27 -8.57 11.97 0.52
N PHE A 28 -8.35 13.24 0.15
CA PHE A 28 -8.70 13.72 -1.18
C PHE A 28 -7.92 13.01 -2.29
N GLY A 29 -6.60 12.85 -2.14
CA GLY A 29 -5.77 12.14 -3.11
C GLY A 29 -6.12 10.65 -3.23
N GLY A 30 -6.33 9.98 -2.09
CA GLY A 30 -6.72 8.58 -2.01
C GLY A 30 -8.09 8.32 -2.62
N MET A 31 -9.06 9.21 -2.39
CA MET A 31 -10.39 9.12 -3.01
C MET A 31 -10.34 9.34 -4.52
N ASN A 32 -9.49 10.26 -5.00
CA ASN A 32 -9.26 10.41 -6.44
C ASN A 32 -8.64 9.14 -7.03
N GLY A 33 -7.72 8.50 -6.31
CA GLY A 33 -7.17 7.18 -6.67
C GLY A 33 -8.23 6.09 -6.70
N LEU A 34 -9.14 6.05 -5.73
CA LEU A 34 -10.27 5.12 -5.70
C LEU A 34 -11.19 5.32 -6.91
N VAL A 35 -11.54 6.57 -7.24
CA VAL A 35 -12.31 6.89 -8.46
C VAL A 35 -11.57 6.41 -9.71
N ALA A 36 -10.26 6.63 -9.79
CA ALA A 36 -9.44 6.19 -10.92
C ALA A 36 -9.50 4.67 -11.09
N ILE A 37 -9.25 3.86 -10.04
CA ILE A 37 -9.26 2.40 -10.18
C ILE A 37 -10.65 1.84 -10.52
N VAL A 38 -11.73 2.50 -10.05
CA VAL A 38 -13.10 2.13 -10.42
C VAL A 38 -13.36 2.40 -11.90
N MET A 39 -12.93 3.56 -12.43
CA MET A 39 -13.14 3.92 -13.83
C MET A 39 -12.23 3.17 -14.80
N LEU A 40 -10.98 2.90 -14.42
CA LEU A 40 -10.04 2.10 -15.21
C LEU A 40 -10.38 0.60 -15.18
N GLY A 41 -11.01 0.13 -14.11
CA GLY A 41 -11.27 -1.28 -13.84
C GLY A 41 -10.00 -2.11 -13.59
N PRO A 42 -10.14 -3.39 -13.22
CA PRO A 42 -9.01 -4.23 -12.80
C PRO A 42 -8.04 -4.60 -13.92
N ARG A 43 -6.76 -4.80 -13.61
CA ARG A 43 -5.75 -5.30 -14.57
C ARG A 43 -6.23 -6.60 -15.23
N THR A 44 -5.97 -6.70 -16.52
CA THR A 44 -6.45 -7.79 -17.36
C THR A 44 -5.88 -9.10 -16.84
N GLY A 45 -6.74 -10.08 -16.55
CA GLY A 45 -6.32 -11.39 -16.05
C GLY A 45 -6.25 -11.52 -14.52
N LEU A 46 -6.42 -10.44 -13.75
CA LEU A 46 -6.17 -10.45 -12.30
C LEU A 46 -7.19 -11.28 -11.52
N PHE A 47 -8.48 -11.08 -11.81
CA PHE A 47 -9.58 -11.68 -11.06
C PHE A 47 -10.29 -12.83 -11.80
N ASP A 48 -10.08 -12.97 -13.11
CA ASP A 48 -10.74 -13.98 -13.94
C ASP A 48 -9.93 -15.28 -14.10
N GLY A 49 -8.75 -15.35 -13.47
CA GLY A 49 -7.87 -16.53 -13.49
C GLY A 49 -7.20 -16.80 -14.84
N LYS A 50 -7.34 -15.89 -15.82
CA LYS A 50 -6.75 -16.08 -17.16
C LYS A 50 -5.25 -15.85 -17.21
N ARG A 51 -4.69 -15.20 -16.18
CA ARG A 51 -3.24 -15.00 -16.05
C ARG A 51 -2.70 -15.63 -14.77
N PRO A 52 -1.46 -16.15 -14.80
CA PRO A 52 -0.78 -16.64 -13.60
C PRO A 52 -0.70 -15.57 -12.50
N LYS A 53 -0.85 -15.97 -11.24
CA LYS A 53 -0.68 -15.06 -10.08
C LYS A 53 0.71 -14.43 -10.02
N SER A 54 1.73 -15.06 -10.61
CA SER A 54 3.09 -14.52 -10.70
C SER A 54 3.13 -13.19 -11.46
N CYS A 55 2.26 -12.98 -12.45
CA CYS A 55 2.21 -11.74 -13.24
C CYS A 55 1.80 -10.50 -12.42
N PHE A 56 1.30 -10.67 -11.20
CA PHE A 56 0.83 -9.60 -10.34
C PHE A 56 1.60 -9.51 -9.02
N LYS A 57 2.71 -10.24 -8.92
CA LYS A 57 3.59 -10.13 -7.76
C LYS A 57 4.32 -8.78 -7.78
N PRO A 58 4.61 -8.19 -6.61
CA PRO A 58 5.47 -7.03 -6.56
C PRO A 58 6.83 -7.34 -7.17
N LEU A 59 7.34 -6.40 -7.98
CA LEU A 59 8.59 -6.56 -8.71
C LEU A 59 9.80 -6.75 -7.77
N SER A 60 9.87 -5.96 -6.70
CA SER A 60 10.97 -6.03 -5.73
C SER A 60 10.55 -5.61 -4.33
N PRO A 61 10.64 -6.50 -3.33
CA PRO A 61 10.48 -6.12 -1.92
C PRO A 61 11.51 -5.09 -1.46
N SER A 62 12.75 -5.16 -1.96
CA SER A 62 13.81 -4.21 -1.63
C SER A 62 13.48 -2.79 -2.12
N SER A 63 12.90 -2.66 -3.31
CA SER A 63 12.45 -1.37 -3.84
C SER A 63 11.31 -0.76 -2.99
N GLN A 64 10.37 -1.59 -2.52
CA GLN A 64 9.30 -1.14 -1.61
C GLN A 64 9.87 -0.63 -0.28
N LEU A 65 10.82 -1.35 0.31
CA LEU A 65 11.48 -0.93 1.56
C LEU A 65 12.30 0.34 1.38
N PHE A 66 12.98 0.50 0.24
CA PHE A 66 13.69 1.73 -0.07
C PHE A 66 12.72 2.91 -0.23
N GLY A 67 11.62 2.73 -0.97
CA GLY A 67 10.57 3.73 -1.09
C GLY A 67 9.95 4.10 0.26
N LEU A 68 9.68 3.11 1.12
CA LEU A 68 9.24 3.32 2.49
C LEU A 68 10.24 4.18 3.27
N PHE A 69 11.53 3.87 3.23
CA PHE A 69 12.55 4.63 3.95
C PHE A 69 12.60 6.10 3.49
N MET A 70 12.55 6.34 2.17
CA MET A 70 12.52 7.69 1.61
C MET A 70 11.27 8.46 2.03
N LEU A 71 10.10 7.83 1.99
CA LEU A 71 8.84 8.43 2.43
C LEU A 71 8.85 8.69 3.94
N TRP A 72 9.34 7.74 4.74
CA TRP A 72 9.38 7.84 6.19
C TRP A 72 10.29 8.99 6.65
N TRP A 73 11.49 9.09 6.07
CA TRP A 73 12.40 10.21 6.33
C TRP A 73 11.78 11.55 5.88
N GLY A 74 11.22 11.58 4.67
CA GLY A 74 10.52 12.76 4.14
C GLY A 74 9.32 13.18 5.00
N TRP A 75 8.64 12.22 5.63
CA TRP A 75 7.46 12.48 6.46
C TRP A 75 7.76 13.30 7.71
N ILE A 76 8.98 13.16 8.27
CA ILE A 76 9.44 14.02 9.36
C ILE A 76 9.44 15.47 8.88
N GLY A 77 10.02 15.73 7.70
CA GLY A 77 10.00 17.06 7.09
C GLY A 77 8.59 17.56 6.80
N PHE A 78 7.72 16.69 6.29
CA PHE A 78 6.32 16.99 5.97
C PHE A 78 5.52 17.42 7.21
N ASN A 79 5.55 16.62 8.28
CA ASN A 79 4.81 16.91 9.50
C ASN A 79 5.46 18.05 10.29
N CYS A 80 6.77 18.02 10.54
CA CYS A 80 7.43 19.08 11.31
C CYS A 80 7.38 20.43 10.60
N GLY A 81 7.54 20.42 9.27
CA GLY A 81 7.49 21.63 8.44
C GLY A 81 6.11 22.30 8.42
N SER A 82 5.05 21.57 8.74
CA SER A 82 3.68 22.09 8.84
C SER A 82 3.48 23.07 10.03
N SER A 83 4.50 23.25 10.89
CA SER A 83 4.53 24.36 11.86
C SER A 83 4.81 25.73 11.22
N PHE A 84 5.28 25.76 9.97
CA PHE A 84 5.72 26.97 9.25
C PHE A 84 6.72 27.80 10.05
N GLY A 85 7.70 27.14 10.68
CA GLY A 85 8.84 27.76 11.35
C GLY A 85 9.12 27.22 12.76
N ILE A 86 10.20 27.74 13.35
CA ILE A 86 10.69 27.35 14.68
C ILE A 86 10.75 28.51 15.68
N THR A 87 10.47 29.73 15.25
CA THR A 87 10.53 30.92 16.12
C THR A 87 9.35 30.95 17.11
N GLY A 88 9.58 31.52 18.30
CA GLY A 88 8.53 31.71 19.31
C GLY A 88 8.04 30.38 19.88
N LYS A 89 6.73 30.12 19.84
CA LYS A 89 6.14 28.84 20.31
C LYS A 89 6.10 27.75 19.24
N LYS A 90 6.45 28.05 17.98
CA LYS A 90 6.32 27.11 16.86
C LYS A 90 7.28 25.92 16.95
N TRP A 91 8.46 26.07 17.56
CA TRP A 91 9.38 24.94 17.76
C TRP A 91 8.75 23.82 18.60
N VAL A 92 7.92 24.16 19.60
CA VAL A 92 7.28 23.17 20.46
C VAL A 92 6.32 22.29 19.66
N VAL A 93 5.57 22.91 18.75
CA VAL A 93 4.65 22.20 17.84
C VAL A 93 5.42 21.34 16.85
N ALA A 94 6.49 21.88 16.25
CA ALA A 94 7.35 21.13 15.32
C ALA A 94 8.00 19.91 16.00
N THR A 95 8.52 20.08 17.22
CA THR A 95 9.10 18.98 18.01
C THR A 95 8.05 17.93 18.36
N ARG A 96 6.84 18.34 18.75
CA ARG A 96 5.76 17.39 19.03
C ARG A 96 5.38 16.61 17.76
N ALA A 97 5.23 17.30 16.64
CA ALA A 97 4.96 16.67 15.35
C ALA A 97 6.03 15.63 14.99
N ALA A 98 7.32 15.94 15.21
CA ALA A 98 8.42 15.00 15.00
C ALA A 98 8.25 13.73 15.84
N ILE A 99 8.06 13.91 17.15
CA ILE A 99 7.94 12.83 18.12
C ILE A 99 6.72 11.96 17.82
N SER A 100 5.55 12.58 17.61
CA SER A 100 4.31 11.87 17.28
C SER A 100 4.42 11.11 15.96
N THR A 101 5.16 11.63 14.99
CA THR A 101 5.36 10.96 13.70
C THR A 101 6.19 9.69 13.85
N ILE A 102 7.32 9.77 14.55
CA ILE A 102 8.18 8.62 14.79
C ILE A 102 7.50 7.58 15.67
N ASN A 103 6.84 8.01 16.74
CA ASN A 103 6.15 7.09 17.65
C ASN A 103 4.95 6.41 17.00
N ALA A 104 4.17 7.12 16.19
CA ALA A 104 3.12 6.51 15.39
C ALA A 104 3.69 5.48 14.41
N SER A 105 4.80 5.80 13.73
CA SER A 105 5.45 4.84 12.82
C SER A 105 6.01 3.61 13.54
N ALA A 106 6.52 3.76 14.77
CA ALA A 106 6.98 2.65 15.60
C ALA A 106 5.80 1.75 16.03
N GLY A 107 4.71 2.35 16.52
CA GLY A 107 3.48 1.64 16.85
C GLY A 107 2.89 0.92 15.64
N GLY A 108 2.90 1.59 14.49
CA GLY A 108 2.45 1.05 13.21
C GLY A 108 3.30 -0.12 12.74
N GLY A 109 4.63 0.00 12.77
CA GLY A 109 5.56 -1.07 12.39
C GLY A 109 5.39 -2.33 13.25
N ILE A 110 5.33 -2.15 14.58
CA ILE A 110 5.08 -3.26 15.52
C ILE A 110 3.74 -3.93 15.21
N MET A 111 2.67 -3.14 15.07
CA MET A 111 1.35 -3.69 14.82
C MET A 111 1.25 -4.38 13.45
N SER A 112 1.95 -3.86 12.43
CA SER A 112 2.01 -4.47 11.10
C SER A 112 2.71 -5.83 11.12
N ILE A 113 3.81 -5.95 11.87
CA ILE A 113 4.52 -7.21 12.06
C ILE A 113 3.60 -8.22 12.74
N ILE A 114 2.92 -7.82 13.82
CA ILE A 114 1.97 -8.68 14.54
C ILE A 114 0.84 -9.12 13.61
N TYR A 115 0.20 -8.19 12.91
CA TYR A 115 -0.88 -8.47 11.97
C TYR A 115 -0.43 -9.44 10.87
N SER A 116 0.76 -9.21 10.29
CA SER A 116 1.30 -10.03 9.21
C SER A 116 1.65 -11.45 9.68
N PHE A 117 2.29 -11.56 10.85
CA PHE A 117 2.68 -12.83 11.45
C PHE A 117 1.47 -13.67 11.88
N LEU A 118 0.48 -13.06 12.55
CA LEU A 118 -0.73 -13.76 12.96
C LEU A 118 -1.60 -14.12 11.75
N GLY A 119 -1.72 -13.22 10.78
CA GLY A 119 -2.46 -13.46 9.53
C GLY A 119 -1.88 -14.58 8.66
N SER A 120 -0.60 -14.93 8.84
CA SER A 120 0.04 -16.08 8.17
C SER A 120 0.04 -17.37 9.00
N GLY A 121 -0.62 -17.38 10.16
CA GLY A 121 -0.62 -18.51 11.08
C GLY A 121 0.75 -18.74 11.75
N GLY A 122 1.52 -17.66 11.95
CA GLY A 122 2.82 -17.69 12.62
C GLY A 122 3.98 -18.16 11.73
N LYS A 123 3.83 -18.08 10.40
CA LYS A 123 4.82 -18.66 9.47
C LYS A 123 5.69 -17.62 8.77
N GLN A 124 5.11 -16.45 8.46
CA GLN A 124 5.74 -15.48 7.58
C GLN A 124 5.34 -14.04 7.94
N ILE A 125 6.28 -13.12 7.73
CA ILE A 125 6.02 -11.69 7.73
C ILE A 125 6.12 -11.22 6.28
N LYS A 126 5.00 -10.75 5.72
CA LYS A 126 4.96 -10.14 4.40
C LYS A 126 5.43 -8.70 4.45
N VAL A 127 6.34 -8.34 3.55
CA VAL A 127 6.92 -6.99 3.44
C VAL A 127 5.82 -5.98 3.11
N GLU A 128 4.92 -6.33 2.20
CA GLU A 128 3.79 -5.47 1.80
C GLU A 128 2.95 -5.01 3.01
N HIS A 129 2.62 -5.92 3.93
CA HIS A 129 1.83 -5.57 5.12
C HIS A 129 2.56 -4.61 6.04
N VAL A 130 3.89 -4.75 6.17
CA VAL A 130 4.74 -3.87 7.00
C VAL A 130 4.85 -2.50 6.36
N VAL A 131 5.06 -2.44 5.04
CA VAL A 131 5.14 -1.19 4.29
C VAL A 131 3.80 -0.44 4.32
N GLU A 132 2.70 -1.09 3.95
CA GLU A 132 1.35 -0.49 3.98
C GLU A 132 0.98 -0.02 5.39
N GLY A 133 1.34 -0.79 6.43
CA GLY A 133 0.99 -0.44 7.79
C GLY A 133 1.83 0.70 8.39
N ILE A 134 3.14 0.76 8.10
CA ILE A 134 3.95 1.93 8.48
C ILE A 134 3.46 3.18 7.73
N LEU A 135 3.21 3.09 6.42
CA LEU A 135 2.66 4.22 5.67
C LEU A 135 1.28 4.64 6.18
N GLY A 136 0.40 3.68 6.49
CA GLY A 136 -0.90 3.96 7.11
C GLY A 136 -0.78 4.69 8.45
N SER A 137 0.19 4.30 9.28
CA SER A 137 0.45 4.98 10.56
C SER A 137 0.95 6.43 10.38
N LEU A 138 1.79 6.68 9.36
CA LEU A 138 2.27 8.01 8.99
C LEU A 138 1.13 8.89 8.42
N VAL A 139 0.25 8.33 7.60
CA VAL A 139 -0.97 9.02 7.16
C VAL A 139 -1.87 9.35 8.34
N SER A 140 -2.09 8.38 9.25
CA SER A 140 -2.98 8.55 10.41
C SER A 140 -2.49 9.61 11.38
N THR A 141 -1.16 9.71 11.59
CA THR A 141 -0.60 10.71 12.50
C THR A 141 -0.56 12.11 11.90
N SER A 142 -0.59 12.25 10.56
CA SER A 142 -0.46 13.55 9.86
C SER A 142 -1.45 14.62 10.34
N PRO A 143 -2.77 14.37 10.45
CA PRO A 143 -3.70 15.36 11.00
C PRO A 143 -3.54 15.58 12.52
N THR A 144 -3.03 14.58 13.26
CA THR A 144 -2.98 14.59 14.74
C THR A 144 -1.65 15.04 15.35
N CYS A 145 -0.55 15.00 14.60
CA CYS A 145 0.81 14.94 15.18
C CYS A 145 1.20 16.16 16.04
N SER A 146 0.52 17.29 15.84
CA SER A 146 0.66 18.51 16.63
C SER A 146 -0.26 18.60 17.85
N VAL A 147 -1.29 17.78 17.98
CA VAL A 147 -2.39 17.97 18.95
C VAL A 147 -2.62 16.80 19.89
N ILE A 148 -1.81 15.75 19.81
CA ILE A 148 -1.94 14.57 20.68
C ILE A 148 -0.71 14.37 21.56
N ASN A 149 -0.88 13.63 22.64
CA ASN A 149 0.21 13.22 23.51
C ASN A 149 1.07 12.12 22.87
N THR A 150 2.32 12.05 23.31
CA THR A 150 3.33 11.11 22.82
C THR A 150 2.88 9.64 22.85
N HIS A 151 2.18 9.23 23.91
CA HIS A 151 1.73 7.85 24.07
C HIS A 151 0.49 7.53 23.20
N GLU A 152 -0.38 8.51 22.99
CA GLU A 152 -1.54 8.40 22.09
C GLU A 152 -1.10 8.22 20.64
N SER A 153 -0.01 8.88 20.23
CA SER A 153 0.53 8.74 18.87
C SER A 153 0.90 7.29 18.51
N ILE A 154 1.40 6.51 19.47
CA ILE A 154 1.70 5.09 19.28
C ILE A 154 0.41 4.31 18.98
N LEU A 155 -0.66 4.60 19.73
CA LEU A 155 -1.96 3.96 19.55
C LEU A 155 -2.61 4.34 18.21
N VAL A 156 -2.59 5.64 17.87
CA VAL A 156 -3.07 6.15 16.57
C VAL A 156 -2.35 5.46 15.43
N GLY A 157 -1.02 5.33 15.52
CA GLY A 157 -0.21 4.64 14.52
C GLY A 157 -0.47 3.15 14.45
N ALA A 158 -0.62 2.47 15.59
CA ALA A 158 -0.91 1.04 15.64
C ALA A 158 -2.27 0.71 14.99
N ILE A 159 -3.32 1.48 15.28
CA ILE A 159 -4.63 1.31 14.64
C ILE A 159 -4.54 1.66 13.15
N GLY A 160 -3.83 2.75 12.82
CA GLY A 160 -3.56 3.19 11.45
C GLY A 160 -2.82 2.18 10.58
N ALA A 161 -2.10 1.23 11.17
CA ALA A 161 -1.42 0.16 10.45
C ALA A 161 -2.31 -1.01 10.05
N ILE A 162 -3.38 -1.28 10.82
CA ILE A 162 -4.29 -2.39 10.55
C ILE A 162 -5.25 -2.02 9.41
N ILE A 163 -5.72 -0.77 9.39
CA ILE A 163 -6.77 -0.31 8.49
C ILE A 163 -6.42 -0.49 7.00
N PRO A 164 -5.24 -0.08 6.49
CA PRO A 164 -4.88 -0.27 5.09
C PRO A 164 -4.97 -1.73 4.66
N ASN A 165 -4.43 -2.63 5.48
CA ASN A 165 -4.44 -4.06 5.21
C ASN A 165 -5.87 -4.65 5.14
N LEU A 166 -6.79 -4.15 5.97
CA LEU A 166 -8.20 -4.56 5.92
C LEU A 166 -8.90 -4.03 4.67
N ILE A 167 -8.63 -2.79 4.28
CA ILE A 167 -9.19 -2.19 3.06
C ILE A 167 -8.63 -2.89 1.82
N SER A 168 -7.32 -3.18 1.77
CA SER A 168 -6.70 -3.95 0.69
C SER A 168 -7.38 -5.32 0.51
N ARG A 169 -7.82 -5.98 1.59
CA ARG A 169 -8.61 -7.22 1.52
C ARG A 169 -10.04 -6.97 1.02
N LEU A 170 -10.69 -5.91 1.48
CA LEU A 170 -12.03 -5.53 1.04
C LEU A 170 -12.07 -5.19 -0.45
N LEU A 171 -11.12 -4.40 -0.95
CA LEU A 171 -11.04 -4.04 -2.36
C LEU A 171 -10.88 -5.27 -3.25
N LYS A 172 -10.01 -6.21 -2.86
CA LYS A 172 -9.86 -7.50 -3.55
C LYS A 172 -11.17 -8.30 -3.57
N TYR A 173 -11.92 -8.31 -2.47
CA TYR A 173 -13.25 -8.95 -2.42
C TYR A 173 -14.27 -8.27 -3.35
N LEU A 174 -14.19 -6.95 -3.49
CA LEU A 174 -15.03 -6.17 -4.40
C LEU A 174 -14.52 -6.17 -5.85
N HIS A 175 -13.47 -6.94 -6.16
CA HIS A 175 -12.81 -6.96 -7.47
C HIS A 175 -12.31 -5.57 -7.94
N LEU A 176 -11.94 -4.72 -6.98
CA LEU A 176 -11.24 -3.47 -7.22
C LEU A 176 -9.74 -3.71 -7.13
N ASP A 177 -9.03 -3.33 -8.19
CA ASP A 177 -7.58 -3.52 -8.29
C ASP A 177 -6.85 -2.26 -7.86
N ASP A 178 -6.41 -2.27 -6.60
CA ASP A 178 -5.47 -1.28 -6.06
C ASP A 178 -4.06 -1.89 -6.07
N PRO A 179 -3.27 -1.68 -7.15
CA PRO A 179 -2.01 -2.39 -7.36
C PRO A 179 -0.93 -2.04 -6.34
N VAL A 180 -1.03 -0.88 -5.70
CA VAL A 180 -0.01 -0.34 -4.79
C VAL A 180 -0.52 -0.20 -3.34
N GLY A 181 -1.75 -0.63 -3.05
CA GLY A 181 -2.36 -0.48 -1.72
C GLY A 181 -2.64 0.97 -1.32
N GLY A 182 -2.68 1.88 -2.29
CA GLY A 182 -2.76 3.33 -2.06
C GLY A 182 -4.10 3.77 -1.46
N VAL A 183 -5.20 3.11 -1.82
CA VAL A 183 -6.54 3.45 -1.29
C VAL A 183 -6.62 3.09 0.20
N GLY A 184 -6.11 1.92 0.59
CA GLY A 184 -6.09 1.54 2.00
C GLY A 184 -5.31 2.51 2.86
N VAL A 185 -4.11 2.88 2.40
CA VAL A 185 -3.20 3.81 3.08
C VAL A 185 -3.79 5.22 3.13
N HIS A 186 -4.27 5.76 2.02
CA HIS A 186 -4.63 7.18 1.93
C HIS A 186 -6.11 7.49 2.16
N VAL A 187 -7.03 6.53 1.97
CA VAL A 187 -8.45 6.73 2.33
C VAL A 187 -8.68 6.25 3.76
N GLY A 188 -8.40 4.97 4.03
CA GLY A 188 -8.70 4.36 5.32
C GLY A 188 -7.96 5.00 6.47
N ALA A 189 -6.63 5.04 6.36
CA ALA A 189 -5.80 5.57 7.42
C ALA A 189 -5.99 7.09 7.60
N ALA A 190 -6.32 7.82 6.54
CA ALA A 190 -6.64 9.25 6.64
C ALA A 190 -7.96 9.49 7.37
N ILE A 191 -9.03 8.74 7.04
CA ILE A 191 -10.30 8.82 7.77
C ILE A 191 -10.07 8.55 9.25
N TRP A 192 -9.27 7.51 9.58
CA TRP A 192 -8.90 7.23 10.96
C TRP A 192 -8.12 8.38 11.60
N GLY A 193 -7.10 8.93 10.94
CA GLY A 193 -6.33 10.05 11.47
C GLY A 193 -7.20 11.28 11.74
N ILE A 194 -8.09 11.63 10.80
CA ILE A 194 -9.01 12.77 10.94
C ILE A 194 -9.97 12.52 12.11
N ILE A 195 -10.53 11.31 12.24
CA ILE A 195 -11.35 10.94 13.40
C ILE A 195 -10.53 10.99 14.70
N ALA A 196 -9.27 10.56 14.67
CA ALA A 196 -8.39 10.54 15.83
C ALA A 196 -8.11 11.96 16.37
N VAL A 197 -8.12 13.00 15.52
CA VAL A 197 -8.12 14.40 16.00
C VAL A 197 -9.34 14.65 16.90
N GLY A 198 -10.53 14.25 16.45
CA GLY A 198 -11.78 14.39 17.20
C GLY A 198 -11.83 13.60 18.51
N LEU A 199 -10.99 12.57 18.64
CA LEU A 199 -10.90 11.72 19.83
C LEU A 199 -9.82 12.19 20.81
N PHE A 200 -8.63 12.48 20.31
CA PHE A 200 -7.40 12.65 21.10
C PHE A 200 -6.84 14.07 21.13
N ALA A 201 -7.42 15.04 20.42
CA ALA A 201 -6.90 16.42 20.48
C ALA A 201 -6.88 16.94 21.93
N ASP A 202 -5.75 17.49 22.35
CA ASP A 202 -5.55 18.05 23.69
C ASP A 202 -5.20 19.54 23.57
N ALA A 203 -6.19 20.37 23.88
CA ALA A 203 -6.10 21.83 23.85
C ALA A 203 -5.16 22.40 24.94
N ASN A 204 -4.76 21.59 25.93
CA ASN A 204 -3.82 22.02 26.96
C ASN A 204 -2.36 21.97 26.47
N LEU A 205 -2.11 21.35 25.31
CA LEU A 205 -0.79 21.26 24.75
C LEU A 205 -0.28 22.64 24.29
N PRO A 206 0.98 22.99 24.55
CA PRO A 206 1.50 24.30 24.17
C PRO A 206 1.53 24.49 22.65
N GLY A 207 1.03 25.65 22.20
CA GLY A 207 1.14 26.10 20.80
C GLY A 207 0.09 25.50 19.85
N VAL A 208 -0.96 24.86 20.38
CA VAL A 208 -2.09 24.39 19.56
C VAL A 208 -3.28 25.32 19.72
N ASP A 209 -4.06 25.43 18.66
CA ASP A 209 -5.37 26.08 18.67
C ASP A 209 -6.38 25.08 18.11
N VAL A 210 -6.94 24.29 19.02
CA VAL A 210 -7.90 23.22 18.74
C VAL A 210 -8.78 23.03 19.96
N LYS A 211 -10.01 22.55 19.79
CA LYS A 211 -10.84 22.12 20.91
C LYS A 211 -10.40 20.74 21.39
N ASN A 212 -10.65 20.44 22.67
CA ASN A 212 -10.41 19.10 23.19
C ASN A 212 -11.21 18.06 22.40
N GLY A 213 -10.58 16.92 22.14
CA GLY A 213 -11.23 15.72 21.66
C GLY A 213 -12.05 15.07 22.75
N LEU A 214 -12.80 14.02 22.35
CA LEU A 214 -13.71 13.30 23.23
C LEU A 214 -13.01 12.77 24.50
N PHE A 215 -11.78 12.25 24.39
CA PHE A 215 -11.05 11.67 25.52
C PHE A 215 -10.39 12.70 26.45
N HIS A 216 -10.28 13.96 26.01
CA HIS A 216 -9.81 15.08 26.84
C HIS A 216 -10.98 15.96 27.35
N GLY A 217 -12.20 15.43 27.32
CA GLY A 217 -13.38 16.09 27.91
C GLY A 217 -14.03 17.16 27.02
N GLY A 218 -13.70 17.24 25.74
CA GLY A 218 -14.28 18.21 24.80
C GLY A 218 -15.66 17.82 24.23
N GLY A 219 -16.22 16.68 24.64
CA GLY A 219 -17.50 16.19 24.14
C GLY A 219 -17.44 15.73 22.68
N LEU A 220 -18.56 15.85 21.96
CA LEU A 220 -18.68 15.40 20.56
C LEU A 220 -18.38 16.51 19.53
N GLU A 221 -18.05 17.72 19.97
CA GLU A 221 -17.91 18.87 19.07
C GLU A 221 -16.75 18.67 18.08
N GLN A 222 -15.52 18.45 18.58
CA GLN A 222 -14.37 18.25 17.70
C GLN A 222 -14.57 17.04 16.80
N LEU A 223 -15.10 15.94 17.34
CA LEU A 223 -15.42 14.75 16.54
C LEU A 223 -16.42 15.05 15.41
N GLY A 224 -17.47 15.83 15.68
CA GLY A 224 -18.43 16.27 14.66
C GLY A 224 -17.77 17.10 13.55
N LEU A 225 -16.88 18.03 13.92
CA LEU A 225 -16.13 18.85 12.96
C LEU A 225 -15.23 18.01 12.05
N GLN A 226 -14.52 17.03 12.62
CA GLN A 226 -13.68 16.12 11.85
C GLN A 226 -14.51 15.21 10.92
N LEU A 227 -15.71 14.80 11.33
CA LEU A 227 -16.62 14.04 10.46
C LEU A 227 -17.13 14.90 9.29
N VAL A 228 -17.42 16.17 9.54
CA VAL A 228 -17.76 17.13 8.47
C VAL A 228 -16.60 17.29 7.49
N GLU A 229 -15.36 17.37 7.97
CA GLU A 229 -14.16 17.39 7.12
C GLU A 229 -14.08 16.14 6.23
N VAL A 230 -14.22 14.93 6.80
CA VAL A 230 -14.19 13.66 6.04
C VAL A 230 -15.24 13.68 4.92
N LEU A 231 -16.48 14.04 5.26
CA LEU A 231 -17.57 14.08 4.28
C LEU A 231 -17.34 15.15 3.21
N ALA A 232 -16.83 16.32 3.59
CA ALA A 232 -16.50 17.38 2.64
C ALA A 232 -15.40 16.95 1.66
N MET A 233 -14.34 16.29 2.14
CA MET A 233 -13.25 15.80 1.29
C MET A 233 -13.69 14.70 0.34
N ILE A 234 -14.48 13.73 0.83
CA ILE A 234 -15.05 12.66 0.00
C ILE A 234 -15.99 13.26 -1.06
N GLY A 235 -16.92 14.13 -0.64
CA GLY A 235 -17.89 14.76 -1.53
C GLY A 235 -17.20 15.59 -2.62
N TRP A 236 -16.20 16.40 -2.24
CA TRP A 236 -15.44 17.19 -3.19
C TRP A 236 -14.59 16.35 -4.14
N SER A 237 -13.96 15.27 -3.65
CA SER A 237 -13.24 14.31 -4.49
C SER A 237 -14.17 13.68 -5.53
N LEU A 238 -15.33 13.16 -5.13
CA LEU A 238 -16.28 12.56 -6.07
C LEU A 238 -16.79 13.58 -7.09
N ALA A 239 -17.11 14.80 -6.63
CA ALA A 239 -17.60 15.88 -7.49
C ALA A 239 -16.58 16.36 -8.51
N THR A 240 -15.27 16.23 -8.24
CA THR A 240 -14.21 16.73 -9.12
C THR A 240 -13.54 15.61 -9.93
N ALA A 241 -13.21 14.47 -9.30
CA ALA A 241 -12.51 13.37 -9.94
C ALA A 241 -13.37 12.62 -10.95
N ILE A 242 -14.67 12.38 -10.67
CA ILE A 242 -15.53 11.65 -11.60
C ILE A 242 -15.67 12.43 -12.93
N PRO A 243 -16.05 13.73 -12.93
CA PRO A 243 -16.08 14.50 -14.17
C PRO A 243 -14.72 14.59 -14.83
N PHE A 244 -13.64 14.78 -14.07
CA PHE A 244 -12.29 14.87 -14.61
C PHE A 244 -11.90 13.61 -15.39
N PHE A 245 -11.94 12.44 -14.75
CA PHE A 245 -11.59 11.18 -15.42
C PHE A 245 -12.56 10.83 -16.54
N TYR A 246 -13.86 11.16 -16.39
CA TYR A 246 -14.83 10.95 -17.46
C TYR A 246 -14.47 11.78 -18.69
N ILE A 247 -14.26 13.10 -18.53
CA ILE A 247 -13.90 14.02 -19.61
C ILE A 247 -12.59 13.60 -20.26
N CYS A 248 -11.55 13.33 -19.47
CA CYS A 248 -10.26 12.84 -19.99
C CYS A 248 -10.45 11.56 -20.81
N GLY A 249 -11.22 10.61 -20.28
CA GLY A 249 -11.53 9.37 -20.97
C GLY A 249 -12.24 9.58 -22.31
N VAL A 250 -13.26 10.45 -22.35
CA VAL A 250 -14.01 10.77 -23.57
C VAL A 250 -13.15 11.55 -24.58
N VAL A 251 -12.35 12.51 -24.13
CA VAL A 251 -11.50 13.32 -25.01
C VAL A 251 -10.44 12.45 -25.69
N VAL A 252 -9.81 11.55 -24.95
CA VAL A 252 -8.78 10.64 -25.49
C VAL A 252 -9.40 9.53 -26.35
N SER A 253 -10.50 8.91 -25.91
CA SER A 253 -11.13 7.82 -26.65
C SER A 253 -11.95 8.27 -27.86
N ARG A 254 -12.43 9.53 -27.86
CA ARG A 254 -13.49 10.03 -28.74
C ARG A 254 -14.78 9.19 -28.69
N ASP A 255 -14.99 8.44 -27.60
CA ASP A 255 -16.09 7.52 -27.38
C ASP A 255 -16.75 7.84 -26.02
N TRP A 256 -17.81 8.67 -26.07
CA TRP A 256 -18.55 9.08 -24.87
C TRP A 256 -19.27 7.92 -24.17
N LYS A 257 -19.51 6.80 -24.88
CA LYS A 257 -20.13 5.60 -24.32
C LYS A 257 -19.12 4.74 -23.57
N ASN A 258 -17.84 4.89 -23.85
CA ASN A 258 -16.78 4.12 -23.23
C ASN A 258 -15.53 4.97 -22.93
N PRO A 259 -15.60 5.86 -21.91
CA PRO A 259 -14.47 6.70 -21.50
C PRO A 259 -13.26 5.88 -21.05
N ARG A 260 -13.47 4.66 -20.57
CA ARG A 260 -12.40 3.76 -20.11
C ARG A 260 -11.34 3.49 -21.19
N LYS A 261 -11.74 3.42 -22.47
CA LYS A 261 -10.81 3.24 -23.59
C LYS A 261 -9.78 4.37 -23.70
N GLY A 262 -10.08 5.57 -23.20
CA GLY A 262 -9.17 6.71 -23.24
C GLY A 262 -8.31 6.85 -21.99
N LEU A 263 -8.67 6.14 -20.91
CA LEU A 263 -7.91 6.14 -19.65
C LEU A 263 -6.93 4.98 -19.54
N ARG A 264 -7.20 3.89 -20.27
CA ARG A 264 -6.48 2.63 -20.13
C ARG A 264 -5.85 2.21 -21.45
N MET A 265 -4.62 1.73 -21.37
CA MET A 265 -3.92 1.17 -22.53
C MET A 265 -4.66 -0.06 -23.12
N PRO A 266 -4.60 -0.26 -24.44
CA PRO A 266 -5.06 -1.48 -25.10
C PRO A 266 -4.49 -2.76 -24.48
N VAL A 267 -5.29 -3.84 -24.50
CA VAL A 267 -4.95 -5.12 -23.85
C VAL A 267 -3.62 -5.69 -24.34
N LYS A 268 -3.32 -5.56 -25.65
CA LYS A 268 -2.05 -6.05 -26.21
C LYS A 268 -0.85 -5.35 -25.58
N GLU A 269 -0.94 -4.04 -25.42
CA GLU A 269 0.10 -3.20 -24.83
C GLU A 269 0.20 -3.44 -23.31
N GLU A 270 -0.93 -3.67 -22.63
CA GLU A 270 -0.96 -4.03 -21.21
C GLU A 270 -0.27 -5.38 -20.94
N ILE A 271 -0.42 -6.34 -21.85
CA ILE A 271 0.22 -7.66 -21.76
C ILE A 271 1.72 -7.56 -22.05
N GLU A 272 2.12 -6.74 -23.02
CA GLU A 272 3.54 -6.50 -23.33
C GLU A 272 4.27 -5.75 -22.21
N GLY A 273 3.55 -4.92 -21.46
CA GLY A 273 4.07 -4.14 -20.34
C GLY A 273 4.41 -2.70 -20.76
N PRO A 274 4.07 -1.70 -19.92
CA PRO A 274 4.26 -0.30 -20.26
C PRO A 274 5.74 0.07 -20.44
N ASP A 275 6.66 -0.56 -19.72
CA ASP A 275 8.09 -0.30 -19.85
C ASP A 275 8.60 -0.62 -21.26
N LYS A 276 8.20 -1.77 -21.80
CA LYS A 276 8.57 -2.17 -23.15
C LYS A 276 7.84 -1.36 -24.20
N PHE A 277 6.54 -1.16 -24.03
CA PHE A 277 5.72 -0.47 -25.03
C PHE A 277 6.00 1.04 -25.11
N LEU A 278 6.09 1.72 -23.96
CA LEU A 278 6.26 3.19 -23.91
C LEU A 278 7.73 3.61 -23.89
N HIS A 279 8.63 2.78 -23.34
CA HIS A 279 10.02 3.15 -23.12
C HIS A 279 11.03 2.27 -23.88
N GLY A 280 10.58 1.19 -24.54
CA GLY A 280 11.47 0.27 -25.26
C GLY A 280 12.40 -0.51 -24.33
N LEU A 281 12.07 -0.60 -23.04
CA LEU A 281 12.89 -1.25 -22.02
C LEU A 281 12.34 -2.65 -21.75
N ASP A 282 13.19 -3.67 -21.88
CA ASP A 282 12.88 -5.00 -21.34
C ASP A 282 12.97 -4.96 -19.81
N THR A 283 12.08 -5.69 -19.12
CA THR A 283 12.19 -5.81 -17.67
C THR A 283 13.36 -6.75 -17.31
N PHE A 284 13.89 -6.63 -16.08
CA PHE A 284 14.93 -7.54 -15.60
C PHE A 284 14.50 -9.02 -15.69
N GLU A 285 13.23 -9.33 -15.42
CA GLU A 285 12.69 -10.69 -15.57
C GLU A 285 12.68 -11.16 -17.04
N ASP A 286 12.28 -10.28 -17.97
CA ASP A 286 12.34 -10.60 -19.41
C ASP A 286 13.77 -10.86 -19.88
N SER A 287 14.74 -10.16 -19.30
CA SER A 287 16.17 -10.33 -19.63
C SER A 287 16.76 -11.62 -19.07
N GLU A 288 16.34 -12.06 -17.88
CA GLU A 288 16.76 -13.32 -17.26
C GLU A 288 16.15 -14.52 -18.02
N ILE A 289 14.85 -14.46 -18.36
CA ILE A 289 14.18 -15.50 -19.15
C ILE A 289 14.84 -15.63 -20.53
N LYS A 290 15.16 -14.50 -21.18
CA LYS A 290 15.88 -14.52 -22.47
C LYS A 290 17.27 -15.15 -22.34
N LYS A 291 17.98 -14.99 -21.22
CA LYS A 291 19.28 -15.65 -20.99
C LYS A 291 19.14 -17.15 -20.76
N GLU A 292 18.10 -17.58 -20.04
CA GLU A 292 17.78 -19.00 -19.87
C GLU A 292 17.40 -19.67 -21.21
N ASP A 293 16.58 -19.00 -22.02
CA ASP A 293 16.15 -19.48 -23.34
C ASP A 293 17.27 -19.40 -24.41
N ALA A 294 18.20 -18.45 -24.27
CA ALA A 294 19.36 -18.30 -25.17
C ALA A 294 20.47 -19.34 -24.93
N GLY A 295 20.32 -20.23 -23.94
CA GLY A 295 21.26 -21.32 -23.70
C GLY A 295 22.64 -20.85 -23.26
N GLU A 296 22.75 -19.68 -22.62
CA GLU A 296 23.97 -19.30 -21.90
C GLU A 296 24.10 -20.23 -20.68
N SER A 297 24.79 -21.34 -20.89
CA SER A 297 25.14 -22.25 -19.81
C SER A 297 25.87 -21.45 -18.74
N ARG A 298 25.38 -21.54 -17.49
CA ARG A 298 26.21 -21.24 -16.34
C ARG A 298 27.42 -22.16 -16.43
N THR A 299 28.54 -21.63 -16.91
CA THR A 299 29.82 -22.30 -16.77
C THR A 299 30.05 -22.50 -15.27
N SER A 300 30.05 -23.77 -14.88
CA SER A 300 30.45 -24.27 -13.57
C SER A 300 31.68 -23.52 -13.05
N ASN A 301 31.52 -22.71 -12.00
CA ASN A 301 32.60 -22.35 -11.07
C ASN A 301 32.15 -21.55 -9.83
N ASP A 302 30.96 -21.83 -9.29
CA ASP A 302 30.57 -21.35 -7.94
C ASP A 302 30.11 -22.51 -7.05
N ASP A 303 30.92 -23.57 -7.00
CA ASP A 303 30.85 -24.57 -5.93
C ASP A 303 31.59 -24.04 -4.70
N ALA A 304 30.98 -23.11 -3.96
CA ALA A 304 31.31 -22.84 -2.56
C ALA A 304 30.35 -21.78 -1.97
N PHE A 305 29.11 -22.14 -1.64
CA PHE A 305 28.34 -21.64 -0.47
C PHE A 305 26.89 -22.13 -0.54
N CYS A 306 26.65 -23.42 -0.26
CA CYS A 306 25.34 -23.92 0.19
C CYS A 306 25.45 -25.39 0.67
N GLU A 307 26.24 -25.63 1.71
CA GLU A 307 25.93 -26.72 2.64
C GLU A 307 25.22 -26.09 3.84
N ASN A 308 23.88 -26.19 3.85
CA ASN A 308 23.02 -26.35 5.02
C ASN A 308 21.57 -26.20 4.57
N ASP A 309 20.98 -27.32 4.14
CA ASP A 309 19.56 -27.47 3.88
C ASP A 309 18.83 -27.87 5.18
N PRO A 310 17.96 -27.02 5.77
CA PRO A 310 17.08 -27.41 6.86
C PRO A 310 15.71 -27.85 6.29
N ALA A 311 15.70 -28.76 5.32
CA ALA A 311 14.47 -29.42 4.84
C ALA A 311 14.59 -30.95 4.85
N ARG A 312 15.13 -31.52 5.94
CA ARG A 312 14.82 -32.90 6.34
C ARG A 312 13.87 -32.89 7.54
N VAL A 313 12.60 -32.61 7.25
CA VAL A 313 11.52 -32.97 8.17
C VAL A 313 11.26 -34.46 7.98
N ASP A 314 11.68 -35.25 8.97
CA ASP A 314 11.37 -36.67 9.10
C ASP A 314 9.86 -36.84 9.27
N LEU A 315 9.14 -36.98 8.15
CA LEU A 315 7.75 -37.42 8.15
C LEU A 315 7.78 -38.92 8.36
N GLY A 316 7.57 -39.35 9.61
CA GLY A 316 7.55 -40.74 10.07
C GLY A 316 6.54 -41.62 9.30
N LEU A 317 6.96 -42.09 8.11
CA LEU A 317 6.20 -42.99 7.26
C LEU A 317 6.83 -44.40 7.31
N GLY A 318 5.99 -45.40 7.51
CA GLY A 318 6.39 -46.80 7.69
C GLY A 318 7.12 -47.41 6.48
N PRO A 319 7.83 -48.53 6.68
CA PRO A 319 8.70 -49.16 5.67
C PRO A 319 7.99 -49.74 4.43
N GLU A 320 6.66 -49.84 4.43
CA GLU A 320 5.88 -50.28 3.27
C GLU A 320 5.66 -49.18 2.22
N GLN A 321 5.46 -47.92 2.64
CA GLN A 321 5.25 -46.79 1.73
C GLN A 321 6.52 -46.49 0.90
N ARG A 322 7.71 -46.64 1.52
CA ARG A 322 9.01 -46.42 0.87
C ARG A 322 9.28 -47.36 -0.30
N ARG A 323 8.81 -48.62 -0.23
CA ARG A 323 9.01 -49.60 -1.32
C ARG A 323 8.13 -49.33 -2.54
N LEU A 324 6.96 -48.71 -2.36
CA LEU A 324 6.05 -48.38 -3.46
C LEU A 324 6.57 -47.18 -4.28
N ASP A 325 7.21 -46.20 -3.63
CA ASP A 325 7.77 -45.03 -4.32
C ASP A 325 9.02 -45.40 -5.14
N GLU A 326 9.90 -46.27 -4.62
CA GLU A 326 11.06 -46.76 -5.37
C GLU A 326 10.66 -47.56 -6.62
N HIS A 327 9.58 -48.35 -6.54
CA HIS A 327 9.09 -49.13 -7.69
C HIS A 327 8.46 -48.24 -8.78
N ASN A 328 7.77 -47.16 -8.39
CA ASN A 328 7.15 -46.21 -9.33
C ASN A 328 8.16 -45.29 -10.03
N ILE A 329 9.25 -44.92 -9.35
CA ILE A 329 10.34 -44.12 -9.93
C ILE A 329 11.10 -44.93 -10.99
N SER A 330 11.38 -46.22 -10.73
CA SER A 330 12.03 -47.10 -11.72
C SER A 330 11.20 -47.33 -13.00
N ARG A 331 9.87 -47.45 -12.89
CA ARG A 331 8.99 -47.58 -14.09
C ARG A 331 8.96 -46.32 -14.95
N ARG A 332 9.02 -45.13 -14.35
CA ARG A 332 9.06 -43.85 -15.10
C ARG A 332 10.40 -43.64 -15.82
N ALA A 333 11.50 -44.13 -15.27
CA ALA A 333 12.82 -44.07 -15.92
C ALA A 333 12.93 -45.02 -17.13
N LEU A 334 12.33 -46.21 -17.06
CA LEU A 334 12.29 -47.18 -18.18
C LEU A 334 11.45 -46.70 -19.36
N ASN A 335 10.28 -46.09 -19.12
CA ASN A 335 9.41 -45.57 -20.18
C ASN A 335 10.00 -44.36 -20.92
N ARG A 336 10.92 -43.58 -20.29
CA ARG A 336 11.63 -42.50 -20.98
C ARG A 336 12.73 -42.98 -21.94
N LYS A 337 13.31 -44.17 -21.71
CA LYS A 337 14.35 -44.72 -22.61
C LYS A 337 13.81 -45.41 -23.86
N GLN A 338 12.54 -45.85 -23.88
CA GLN A 338 11.94 -46.48 -25.06
C GLN A 338 11.31 -45.50 -26.07
N GLY A 339 11.13 -44.23 -25.71
CA GLY A 339 10.49 -43.23 -26.59
C GLY A 339 11.42 -42.51 -27.58
N SER A 340 12.73 -42.75 -27.57
CA SER A 340 13.70 -41.99 -28.38
C SER A 340 14.39 -42.77 -29.50
N LEU A 341 13.88 -43.94 -29.90
CA LEU A 341 14.41 -44.73 -31.01
C LEU A 341 13.28 -45.09 -31.99
N GLY A 342 13.10 -44.27 -33.03
CA GLY A 342 12.25 -44.63 -34.16
C GLY A 342 11.72 -43.46 -34.98
N MET A 343 12.54 -42.91 -35.88
CA MET A 343 12.15 -42.51 -37.25
C MET A 343 13.36 -41.91 -37.99
N LEU A 344 13.92 -42.67 -38.93
CA LEU A 344 14.81 -42.18 -39.98
C LEU A 344 14.06 -42.29 -41.32
N PRO A 345 14.24 -41.34 -42.26
CA PRO A 345 13.43 -41.26 -43.48
C PRO A 345 13.93 -42.20 -44.59
N ARG A 346 12.99 -42.70 -45.39
CA ARG A 346 13.20 -43.11 -46.79
C ARG A 346 12.27 -42.31 -47.69
#